data_AF-A0A7X9WWM3-F1
#
_entry.id   AF-A0A7X9WWM3-F1
#
_cell.length_a   1.000
_cell.length_b   1.000
_cell.length_c   1.000
_cell.angle_alpha   90.00
_cell.angle_beta   90.00
_cell.angle_gamma   90.00
#
_symmetry.space_group_name_H-M   'P 1'
#
loop_
_entity.id
_entity.type
_entity.pdbx_description
1 polymer ?
#
loop_
_entity_poly.entity_id
_entity_poly.type
_entity_poly.pdbx_seq_one_letter_code
_entity_poly.pdbx_strand_id
1 'polypeptide(L)' 'MASPRALLARVARLEQARIAPRSLFEREYGSFDAFEVEARAGMAAGVLDTRDMPAILNSIRRWHVEGLWRR' A
#
# COMPACT_ATOMS: atom_id res chain seq x y z
N MET A 1 9.64 -30.86 -14.33
CA MET A 1 9.63 -29.56 -15.04
C MET A 1 8.20 -29.06 -15.08
N ALA A 2 7.93 -27.78 -14.77
CA ALA A 2 6.57 -27.25 -14.79
C ALA A 2 5.99 -27.32 -16.22
N SER A 3 4.72 -27.71 -16.36
CA SER A 3 4.09 -27.79 -17.69
C SER A 3 3.95 -26.39 -18.31
N PRO A 4 3.96 -26.27 -19.65
CA PRO A 4 3.75 -24.98 -20.33
C PRO A 4 2.47 -24.26 -19.89
N ARG A 5 1.40 -25.01 -19.58
CA ARG A 5 0.15 -24.45 -19.04
C ARG A 5 0.32 -23.85 -17.65
N ALA A 6 1.10 -24.47 -16.77
CA ALA A 6 1.38 -23.95 -15.43
C ALA A 6 2.20 -22.65 -15.49
N LEU A 7 3.14 -22.54 -16.44
CA LEU A 7 3.88 -21.31 -16.69
C LEU A 7 2.99 -20.18 -17.20
N LEU A 8 2.11 -20.45 -18.17
CA LEU A 8 1.17 -19.46 -18.70
C LEU A 8 0.19 -18.96 -17.62
N ALA A 9 -0.34 -19.86 -16.78
CA ALA A 9 -1.21 -19.47 -15.67
C ALA A 9 -0.49 -18.58 -14.64
N ARG A 10 0.79 -18.87 -14.36
CA ARG A 10 1.61 -18.03 -13.48
C ARG A 10 1.87 -16.66 -14.08
N VAL A 11 2.17 -16.58 -15.38
CA VAL A 11 2.36 -15.31 -16.10
C VAL A 11 1.06 -14.49 -16.08
N ALA A 12 -0.08 -15.09 -16.39
CA ALA A 12 -1.38 -14.40 -16.35
C ALA A 12 -1.69 -13.81 -14.96
N ARG A 13 -1.41 -14.56 -13.89
CA ARG A 13 -1.57 -14.06 -12.51
C ARG A 13 -0.65 -12.89 -12.19
N LEU A 14 0.60 -12.92 -12.67
CA LEU A 14 1.56 -11.84 -12.48
C LEU A 14 1.17 -10.58 -13.27
N GLU A 15 0.68 -10.74 -14.50
CA GLU A 15 0.17 -9.64 -15.32
C GLU A 15 -1.07 -9.00 -14.67
N GLN A 16 -2.00 -9.80 -14.15
CA GLN A 16 -3.15 -9.28 -13.40
C GLN A 16 -2.75 -8.54 -12.12
N ALA A 17 -1.72 -9.02 -11.40
CA ALA A 17 -1.19 -8.33 -10.24
C ALA A 17 -0.55 -6.98 -10.60
N ARG A 18 -0.03 -6.81 -11.82
CA ARG A 18 0.48 -5.53 -12.32
C ARG A 18 -0.62 -4.53 -12.68
N ILE A 19 -1.79 -5.02 -13.10
CA ILE A 19 -2.96 -4.22 -13.48
C ILE A 19 -3.85 -3.89 -12.27
N ALA A 20 -3.70 -4.61 -11.16
CA ALA A 20 -4.48 -4.37 -9.95
C ALA A 20 -4.45 -2.88 -9.58
N PRO A 21 -5.62 -2.27 -9.26
CA PRO A 21 -5.64 -0.88 -8.86
C PRO A 21 -4.67 -0.67 -7.71
N ARG A 22 -3.86 0.38 -7.80
CA ARG A 22 -2.94 0.83 -6.75
C ARG A 22 -3.49 2.02 -6.00
N SER A 23 -3.36 2.02 -4.68
CA SER A 23 -3.73 3.18 -3.88
C SER A 23 -2.79 4.35 -4.17
N LEU A 24 -3.16 5.57 -3.74
CA LEU A 24 -2.25 6.72 -3.81
C LEU A 24 -0.94 6.44 -3.07
N PHE A 25 -0.98 5.72 -1.95
CA PHE A 25 0.23 5.39 -1.18
C PHE A 25 1.17 4.47 -1.95
N GLU A 26 0.65 3.44 -2.63
CA GLU A 26 1.47 2.56 -3.46
C GLU A 26 2.04 3.28 -4.69
N ARG A 27 1.35 4.31 -5.21
CA ARG A 27 1.80 5.09 -6.35
C ARG A 27 2.90 6.09 -5.98
N GLU A 28 2.68 6.87 -4.92
CA GLU A 28 3.56 7.99 -4.56
C GLU A 28 4.71 7.57 -3.65
N TYR A 29 4.49 6.59 -2.75
CA TYR A 29 5.49 6.14 -1.76
C TYR A 29 6.02 4.74 -2.07
N GLY A 30 5.51 4.07 -3.11
CA GLY A 30 5.84 2.68 -3.45
C GLY A 30 5.20 1.63 -2.53
N SER A 31 4.81 2.01 -1.30
CA SER A 31 4.04 1.18 -0.37
C SER A 31 3.40 2.05 0.72
N PHE A 32 2.39 1.52 1.40
CA PHE A 32 1.84 2.18 2.59
C PHE A 32 2.84 2.23 3.75
N ASP A 33 3.68 1.21 3.91
CA ASP A 33 4.67 1.18 4.99
C ASP A 33 5.73 2.27 4.82
N ALA A 34 6.14 2.57 3.58
CA ALA A 34 7.05 3.69 3.30
C ALA A 34 6.44 5.05 3.71
N PHE A 35 5.16 5.27 3.40
CA PHE A 35 4.42 6.43 3.88
C PHE A 35 4.35 6.47 5.41
N GLU A 36 4.12 5.33 6.07
CA GLU A 36 4.06 5.28 7.54
C GLU A 36 5.42 5.63 8.17
N VAL A 37 6.53 5.20 7.58
CA VAL A 37 7.88 5.58 8.03
C VAL A 37 8.07 7.10 7.93
N GLU A 38 7.66 7.72 6.82
CA GLU A 38 7.75 9.16 6.63
C GLU A 38 6.87 9.92 7.64
N ALA A 39 5.64 9.47 7.86
CA ALA A 39 4.74 10.06 8.85
C ALA A 39 5.31 9.95 10.28
N ARG A 40 5.96 8.83 10.62
CA ARG A 40 6.65 8.67 11.90
C ARG A 40 7.85 9.61 12.04
N ALA A 41 8.60 9.82 10.96
CA ALA A 41 9.67 10.82 10.94
C ALA A 41 9.12 12.25 11.11
N GLY A 42 7.99 12.57 10.46
CA GLY A 42 7.30 13.86 10.63
C GLY A 42 6.82 14.11 12.06
N MET A 43 6.31 13.08 12.74
CA MET A 43 5.98 13.14 14.16
C MET A 43 7.22 13.39 15.03
N ALA A 44 8.32 12.67 14.77
CA ALA A 44 9.57 12.84 15.52
C ALA A 44 10.19 14.24 15.30
N ALA A 45 10.03 14.81 14.11
CA ALA A 45 10.49 16.16 13.77
C ALA A 45 9.56 17.29 14.28
N GLY A 46 8.43 16.94 14.91
CA GLY A 46 7.44 17.92 15.39
C GLY A 46 6.62 18.59 14.29
N VAL A 47 6.67 18.07 13.06
CA VAL A 47 5.89 18.56 11.91
C VAL A 47 4.45 18.02 11.97
N LEU A 48 4.27 16.81 12.48
CA LEU A 48 2.98 16.16 12.67
C LEU A 48 2.66 16.02 14.16
N ASP A 49 1.39 16.19 14.54
CA ASP A 49 0.96 16.04 15.93
C ASP A 49 1.11 14.58 16.39
N THR A 50 1.82 14.38 17.48
CA THR A 50 2.16 13.04 18.00
C THR A 50 0.99 12.33 18.69
N ARG A 51 -0.08 13.05 19.06
CA ARG A 51 -1.25 12.52 19.77
C ARG A 51 -2.31 12.04 18.79
N ASP A 52 -2.60 12.84 17.77
CA ASP A 52 -3.67 12.55 16.81
C ASP A 52 -3.20 11.68 15.64
N MET A 53 -1.97 11.91 15.15
CA MET A 53 -1.47 11.23 13.95
C MET A 53 -1.46 9.69 14.05
N PRO A 54 -1.21 9.04 15.21
CA PRO A 54 -1.35 7.58 15.33
C PRO A 54 -2.76 7.07 15.01
N ALA A 55 -3.81 7.77 15.45
CA ALA A 55 -5.19 7.39 15.17
C ALA A 55 -5.54 7.60 13.68
N ILE A 56 -5.01 8.68 13.09
CA ILE A 56 -5.14 8.97 11.66
C ILE A 56 -4.44 7.87 10.84
N LEU A 57 -3.20 7.51 11.18
CA LEU A 57 -2.46 6.43 10.49
C LEU A 57 -3.21 5.10 10.52
N ASN A 58 -3.79 4.73 11.66
CA ASN A 58 -4.59 3.50 11.75
C ASN A 58 -5.83 3.55 10.84
N SER A 59 -6.51 4.70 10.80
CA SER A 59 -7.69 4.90 9.94
C SER A 59 -7.33 4.81 8.46
N ILE A 60 -6.22 5.43 8.06
CA ILE A 60 -5.71 5.36 6.68
C ILE A 60 -5.27 3.94 6.33
N ARG A 61 -4.58 3.24 7.25
CA ARG A 61 -4.17 1.83 7.05
C ARG A 61 -5.38 0.94 6.76
N ARG A 62 -6.46 1.10 7.54
CA ARG A 62 -7.72 0.38 7.28
C ARG A 62 -8.33 0.74 5.93
N TRP A 63 -8.44 2.04 5.62
CA TRP A 63 -8.91 2.50 4.32
C TRP A 63 -8.12 1.91 3.14
N HIS A 64 -6.80 1.83 3.28
CA HIS A 64 -5.90 1.26 2.28
C HIS A 64 -6.11 -0.27 2.10
N VAL A 65 -6.06 -1.03 3.21
CA VAL A 65 -6.16 -2.50 3.22
C VAL A 65 -7.55 -2.98 2.80
N GLU A 66 -8.60 -2.33 3.29
CA GLU A 66 -9.99 -2.65 2.93
C GLU A 66 -10.34 -2.22 1.50
N GLY A 67 -9.43 -1.52 0.80
CA GLY A 67 -9.64 -1.11 -0.59
C GLY A 67 -10.71 -0.05 -0.78
N LEU A 68 -11.10 0.66 0.30
CA LEU A 68 -12.21 1.63 0.30
C LEU A 68 -11.96 2.85 -0.61
N TRP A 69 -10.71 3.06 -0.97
CA TRP A 69 -10.25 4.09 -1.92
C TRP A 69 -10.62 3.83 -3.37
N ARG A 70 -11.12 2.63 -3.70
CA ARG A 70 -11.56 2.24 -5.06
C ARG A 70 -13.01 2.61 -5.38
N ARG A 71 -13.75 3.15 -4.41
CA ARG A 71 -15.17 3.50 -4.56
C ARG A 71 -15.36 4.78 -5.36
#